data_AF-A0A918VQT2-F1
#
_entry.id   AF-A0A918VQT2-F1
#
_cell.length_a   1.000
_cell.length_b   1.000
_cell.length_c   1.000
_cell.angle_alpha   90.00
_cell.angle_beta   90.00
_cell.angle_gamma   90.00
#
_symmetry.space_group_name_H-M   'P 1'
#
loop_
_entity.id
_entity.type
_entity.pdbx_description
1 polymer ?
#
loop_
_entity_poly.entity_id
_entity_poly.type
_entity_poly.pdbx_seq_one_letter_code
_entity_poly.pdbx_strand_id
1 'polypeptide(L)'
;MRIILKPLYDGIAGHFPFRRSEWIMLLPAFGMWLVFQTQPDTFDTSASFSRLAGWSDEQGWGLILLAIGVVRLAALTINGTFHQFRFSPHLRMLASLTGLLFWSQWTLGFIDAFLHDGGAATAIIAYGTFCVLELANVYTSASDIGGEVKRLTRRPKRESGL
;
A
#
# COMPACT_ATOMS: atom_id res chain seq x y z
N MET A 1 1.84 24.12 17.87
CA MET A 1 2.55 23.00 17.20
C MET A 1 2.68 21.74 18.08
N ARG A 2 3.01 21.84 19.38
CA ARG A 2 3.12 20.69 20.30
C ARG A 2 1.85 19.83 20.52
N ILE A 3 0.66 20.39 20.27
CA ILE A 3 -0.63 19.73 20.56
C ILE A 3 -0.97 18.61 19.54
N ILE A 4 -0.45 18.68 18.31
CA ILE A 4 -0.75 17.71 17.23
C ILE A 4 0.32 16.62 17.12
N LEU A 5 1.58 16.96 17.38
CA LEU A 5 2.71 16.05 17.20
C LEU A 5 2.75 14.88 18.19
N LYS A 6 2.36 15.13 19.45
CA LYS A 6 2.41 14.10 20.49
C LYS A 6 1.36 12.98 20.27
N PRO A 7 0.07 13.30 20.00
CA PRO A 7 -0.92 12.28 19.65
C PRO A 7 -0.57 11.51 18.38
N LEU A 8 -0.03 12.19 17.36
CA LEU A 8 0.44 11.56 16.13
C LEU A 8 1.56 10.54 16.41
N TYR A 9 2.57 10.94 17.20
CA TYR A 9 3.68 10.06 17.57
C TYR A 9 3.19 8.85 18.39
N ASP A 10 2.38 9.09 19.43
CA ASP A 10 1.87 8.03 20.31
C ASP A 10 0.99 7.03 19.55
N GLY A 11 0.16 7.52 18.61
CA GLY A 11 -0.70 6.68 17.77
C GLY A 11 0.06 5.85 16.73
N ILE A 12 1.10 6.44 16.11
CA ILE A 12 2.01 5.71 15.21
C ILE A 12 2.79 4.65 15.99
N ALA A 13 3.43 5.03 17.10
CA ALA A 13 4.26 4.12 17.89
C ALA A 13 3.47 2.94 18.47
N GLY A 14 2.25 3.18 18.96
CA GLY A 14 1.40 2.14 19.54
C GLY A 14 0.92 1.08 18.53
N HIS A 15 0.74 1.45 17.25
CA HIS A 15 0.26 0.53 16.21
C HIS A 15 1.36 0.04 15.28
N PHE A 16 2.57 0.60 15.39
CA PHE A 16 3.69 0.28 14.52
C PHE A 16 3.91 -1.23 14.37
N PRO A 17 3.96 -2.07 15.43
CA PRO A 17 4.25 -3.50 15.30
C PRO A 17 3.26 -4.26 14.41
N PHE A 18 1.99 -3.87 14.44
CA PHE A 18 0.89 -4.48 13.69
C PHE A 18 0.74 -3.93 12.27
N ARG A 19 1.36 -2.78 11.97
CA ARG A 19 1.25 -2.07 10.69
C ARG A 19 2.59 -1.89 9.97
N ARG A 20 3.63 -2.63 10.41
CA ARG A 20 4.99 -2.48 9.87
C ARG A 20 5.03 -2.66 8.35
N SER A 21 4.33 -3.67 7.85
CA SER A 21 4.26 -3.95 6.41
C SER A 21 3.62 -2.80 5.62
N GLU A 22 2.60 -2.13 6.16
CA GLU A 22 2.00 -0.97 5.49
C GLU A 22 2.98 0.21 5.38
N TRP A 23 3.75 0.47 6.44
CA TRP A 23 4.80 1.48 6.42
C TRP A 23 5.96 1.10 5.49
N ILE A 24 6.38 -0.17 5.51
CA ILE A 24 7.44 -0.69 4.63
C ILE A 24 7.04 -0.52 3.16
N MET A 25 5.77 -0.73 2.82
CA MET A 25 5.28 -0.59 1.43
C MET A 25 5.26 0.86 0.91
N LEU A 26 5.46 1.87 1.75
CA LEU A 26 5.72 3.23 1.26
C LEU A 26 7.09 3.35 0.59
N LEU A 27 8.07 2.57 1.02
CA LEU A 27 9.43 2.61 0.47
C LEU A 27 9.47 2.20 -1.01
N PRO A 28 8.95 1.03 -1.44
CA PRO A 28 8.94 0.69 -2.86
C PRO A 28 8.02 1.62 -3.67
N ALA A 29 6.92 2.13 -3.09
CA ALA A 29 6.03 3.06 -3.79
C ALA A 29 6.73 4.39 -4.14
N PHE A 30 7.27 5.09 -3.13
CA PHE A 30 7.95 6.36 -3.36
C PHE A 30 9.35 6.19 -3.96
N GLY A 31 10.04 5.11 -3.62
CA GLY A 31 11.36 4.80 -4.17
C GLY A 31 11.31 4.57 -5.68
N MET A 32 10.37 3.76 -6.16
CA MET A 32 10.19 3.53 -7.60
C MET A 32 9.70 4.79 -8.32
N TRP A 33 8.77 5.56 -7.72
CA TRP A 33 8.39 6.86 -8.27
C TRP A 33 9.60 7.77 -8.45
N LEU A 34 10.45 7.90 -7.41
CA LEU A 34 11.66 8.73 -7.47
C LEU A 34 12.65 8.24 -8.53
N VAL A 35 12.82 6.93 -8.68
CA VAL A 35 13.64 6.35 -9.75
C VAL A 35 13.11 6.81 -11.11
N PHE A 36 11.81 6.70 -11.38
CA PHE A 36 11.24 7.15 -12.65
C PHE A 36 11.32 8.66 -12.86
N GLN A 37 11.39 9.47 -11.81
CA GLN A 37 11.63 10.92 -11.96
C GLN A 37 13.09 11.26 -12.24
N THR A 38 14.03 10.40 -11.83
CA THR A 38 15.48 10.68 -11.91
C THR A 38 16.18 9.93 -13.04
N GLN A 39 15.58 8.85 -13.53
CA GLN A 39 16.07 8.00 -14.60
C GLN A 39 14.93 7.77 -15.61
N PRO A 40 14.65 8.75 -16.49
CA PRO A 40 13.53 8.67 -17.42
C PRO A 40 13.68 7.55 -18.47
N ASP A 41 14.90 7.04 -18.70
CA ASP A 41 15.17 5.97 -19.68
C ASP A 41 15.31 4.59 -18.99
N THR A 42 14.65 4.41 -17.83
CA THR A 42 14.78 3.18 -17.04
C THR A 42 14.35 1.95 -17.84
N PHE A 43 13.30 2.06 -18.65
CA PHE A 43 12.79 0.91 -19.39
C PHE A 43 13.70 0.48 -20.55
N ASP A 44 14.53 1.40 -21.06
CA ASP A 44 15.51 1.10 -22.11
C ASP A 44 16.74 0.34 -21.56
N THR A 45 16.92 0.28 -20.25
CA THR A 45 18.10 -0.36 -19.63
C THR A 45 18.07 -1.88 -19.68
N SER A 46 16.90 -2.50 -19.84
CA SER A 46 16.76 -3.96 -19.78
C SER A 46 15.51 -4.46 -20.50
N ALA A 47 15.65 -5.60 -21.18
CA ALA A 47 14.52 -6.36 -21.72
C ALA A 47 13.47 -6.75 -20.65
N SER A 48 13.83 -6.71 -19.37
CA SER A 48 12.89 -6.98 -18.28
C SER A 48 11.72 -5.97 -18.22
N PHE A 49 11.89 -4.77 -18.78
CA PHE A 49 10.86 -3.73 -18.80
C PHE A 49 10.06 -3.67 -20.12
N SER A 50 10.41 -4.47 -21.13
CA SER A 50 9.82 -4.40 -22.49
C SER A 50 8.29 -4.41 -22.48
N ARG A 51 7.69 -5.30 -21.69
CA ARG A 51 6.23 -5.45 -21.60
C ARG A 51 5.56 -4.34 -20.81
N LEU A 52 6.23 -3.84 -19.77
CA LEU A 52 5.75 -2.72 -18.98
C LEU A 52 5.78 -1.41 -19.78
N ALA A 53 6.83 -1.20 -20.58
CA ALA A 53 6.96 -0.08 -21.51
C ALA A 53 5.89 -0.09 -22.59
N GLY A 54 5.43 -1.28 -23.01
CA GLY A 54 4.32 -1.45 -23.94
C GLY A 54 2.95 -1.03 -23.37
N TRP A 55 2.80 -0.93 -22.05
CA TRP A 55 1.54 -0.55 -21.40
C TRP A 55 1.48 0.92 -20.99
N SER A 56 2.60 1.46 -20.50
CA SER A 56 2.75 2.88 -20.16
C SER A 56 4.24 3.23 -20.09
N ASP A 57 4.56 4.50 -20.23
CA ASP A 57 5.89 5.05 -19.99
C ASP A 57 6.21 5.19 -18.48
N GLU A 58 7.48 5.47 -18.17
CA GLU A 58 8.00 5.69 -16.82
C GLU A 58 7.22 6.76 -16.06
N GLN A 59 6.81 7.83 -16.76
CA GLN A 59 6.03 8.90 -16.17
C GLN A 59 4.64 8.41 -15.75
N GLY A 60 3.93 7.68 -16.60
CA GLY A 60 2.62 7.10 -16.28
C GLY A 60 2.68 6.15 -15.10
N TRP A 61 3.63 5.21 -15.10
CA TRP A 61 3.85 4.30 -13.97
C TRP A 61 4.23 5.04 -12.69
N GLY A 62 5.08 6.05 -12.79
CA GLY A 62 5.48 6.91 -11.68
C GLY A 62 4.30 7.64 -11.06
N LEU A 63 3.40 8.22 -11.85
CA LEU A 63 2.21 8.90 -11.34
C LEU A 63 1.28 7.94 -10.59
N ILE A 64 1.11 6.71 -11.08
CA ILE A 64 0.31 5.69 -10.38
C ILE A 64 0.95 5.33 -9.03
N LEU A 65 2.26 5.09 -8.99
CA LEU A 65 3.00 4.81 -7.76
C LEU A 65 2.91 5.95 -6.75
N LEU A 66 3.04 7.20 -7.22
CA LEU A 66 2.88 8.39 -6.38
C LEU A 66 1.48 8.44 -5.78
N ALA A 67 0.44 8.23 -6.59
CA ALA A 67 -0.94 8.22 -6.12
C ALA A 67 -1.17 7.14 -5.05
N ILE A 68 -0.68 5.92 -5.27
CA ILE A 68 -0.76 4.82 -4.30
C ILE A 68 -0.03 5.18 -2.99
N GLY A 69 1.20 5.70 -3.10
CA GLY A 69 2.01 6.11 -1.96
C GLY A 69 1.34 7.21 -1.14
N VAL A 70 0.77 8.22 -1.79
CA VAL A 70 0.05 9.34 -1.15
C VAL A 70 -1.22 8.86 -0.46
N VAL A 71 -2.04 8.05 -1.13
CA VAL A 71 -3.27 7.49 -0.54
C VAL A 71 -2.94 6.65 0.71
N ARG A 72 -1.91 5.82 0.63
CA ARG A 72 -1.43 5.02 1.76
C ARG A 72 -0.90 5.89 2.90
N LEU A 73 -0.07 6.87 2.60
CA LEU A 73 0.49 7.77 3.60
C LEU A 73 -0.62 8.57 4.31
N ALA A 74 -1.62 9.04 3.55
CA ALA A 74 -2.80 9.69 4.09
C ALA A 74 -3.59 8.75 5.01
N ALA A 75 -3.85 7.52 4.57
CA ALA A 75 -4.55 6.52 5.38
C ALA A 75 -3.80 6.21 6.69
N LEU A 76 -2.49 6.04 6.63
CA LEU A 76 -1.64 5.79 7.81
C LEU A 76 -1.59 6.98 8.76
N THR A 77 -1.48 8.20 8.23
CA THR A 77 -1.41 9.43 9.03
C THR A 77 -2.74 9.74 9.71
N ILE A 78 -3.85 9.63 8.98
CA ILE A 78 -5.20 9.84 9.54
C ILE A 78 -5.49 8.78 10.62
N ASN A 79 -5.12 7.52 10.37
CA ASN A 79 -5.31 6.44 11.34
C ASN A 79 -4.40 6.61 12.58
N GLY A 80 -3.18 7.13 12.42
CA GLY A 80 -2.28 7.44 13.54
C GLY A 80 -2.71 8.66 14.36
N THR A 81 -3.41 9.63 13.77
CA THR A 81 -3.78 10.90 14.43
C THR A 81 -5.14 10.83 15.12
N PHE A 82 -6.12 10.17 14.51
CA PHE A 82 -7.50 10.16 14.99
C PHE A 82 -7.93 8.74 15.37
N HIS A 83 -7.65 8.35 16.62
CA HIS A 83 -8.03 7.04 17.18
C HIS A 83 -9.54 6.73 17.09
N GLN A 84 -10.40 7.73 16.89
CA GLN A 84 -11.86 7.58 16.82
C GLN A 84 -12.41 7.53 15.38
N PHE A 85 -11.55 7.54 14.36
CA PHE A 85 -12.04 7.56 12.97
C PHE A 85 -12.57 6.19 12.55
N ARG A 86 -13.89 6.03 12.51
CA ARG A 86 -14.58 4.77 12.16
C ARG A 86 -14.22 4.21 10.78
N PHE A 87 -13.85 5.06 9.82
CA PHE A 87 -13.52 4.62 8.45
C PHE A 87 -12.05 4.25 8.25
N SER A 88 -11.25 4.30 9.30
CA SER A 88 -9.80 4.14 9.21
C SER A 88 -9.32 2.76 8.73
N PRO A 89 -9.96 1.63 9.12
CA PRO A 89 -9.64 0.31 8.57
C PRO A 89 -10.02 0.17 7.09
N HIS A 90 -11.12 0.80 6.65
CA HIS A 90 -11.56 0.75 5.26
C HIS A 90 -10.61 1.48 4.31
N LEU A 91 -10.10 2.65 4.72
CA LEU A 91 -9.10 3.39 3.93
C LEU A 91 -7.78 2.62 3.79
N ARG A 92 -7.33 1.95 4.87
CA ARG A 92 -6.15 1.08 4.83
C ARG A 92 -6.35 -0.12 3.91
N MET A 93 -7.52 -0.75 3.96
CA MET A 93 -7.86 -1.85 3.05
C MET A 93 -7.86 -1.38 1.60
N LEU A 94 -8.45 -0.21 1.29
CA LEU A 94 -8.46 0.36 -0.05
C LEU A 94 -7.03 0.67 -0.55
N ALA A 95 -6.20 1.27 0.30
CA ALA A 95 -4.78 1.54 -0.03
C ALA A 95 -4.00 0.25 -0.31
N SER A 96 -4.29 -0.82 0.43
CA SER A 96 -3.65 -2.13 0.26
C SER A 96 -4.15 -2.86 -0.98
N LEU A 97 -5.45 -2.77 -1.29
CA LEU A 97 -6.03 -3.33 -2.51
C LEU A 97 -5.49 -2.65 -3.77
N THR A 98 -5.40 -1.32 -3.77
CA THR A 98 -4.84 -0.56 -4.90
C THR A 98 -3.35 -0.88 -5.09
N GLY A 99 -2.58 -0.97 -4.00
CA GLY A 99 -1.20 -1.47 -4.04
C GLY A 99 -1.12 -2.89 -4.59
N LEU A 100 -1.95 -3.82 -4.10
CA LEU A 100 -1.98 -5.21 -4.57
C LEU A 100 -2.24 -5.30 -6.08
N LEU A 101 -3.22 -4.56 -6.59
CA LEU A 101 -3.54 -4.53 -8.02
C LEU A 101 -2.36 -4.03 -8.84
N PHE A 102 -1.73 -2.93 -8.41
CA PHE A 102 -0.55 -2.39 -9.07
C PHE A 102 0.61 -3.39 -9.08
N TRP A 103 1.02 -3.91 -7.93
CA TRP A 103 2.15 -4.83 -7.84
C TRP A 103 1.88 -6.14 -8.57
N SER A 104 0.62 -6.57 -8.66
CA SER A 104 0.23 -7.72 -9.47
C SER A 104 0.45 -7.44 -10.96
N GLN A 105 0.00 -6.29 -11.47
CA GLN A 105 0.25 -5.89 -12.86
C GLN A 105 1.74 -5.76 -13.14
N TRP A 106 2.48 -5.11 -12.24
CA TRP A 106 3.92 -4.95 -12.34
C TRP A 106 4.63 -6.30 -12.43
N THR A 107 4.31 -7.23 -11.52
CA THR A 107 4.86 -8.59 -11.51
C THR A 107 4.49 -9.38 -12.76
N LEU A 108 3.25 -9.23 -13.26
CA LEU A 108 2.80 -9.86 -14.50
C LEU A 108 3.60 -9.37 -15.71
N GLY A 109 3.94 -8.07 -15.77
CA GLY A 109 4.81 -7.53 -16.81
C GLY A 109 6.19 -8.21 -16.82
N PHE A 110 6.79 -8.44 -15.65
CA PHE A 110 8.06 -9.17 -15.54
C PHE A 110 7.93 -10.66 -15.86
N ILE A 111 6.81 -11.30 -15.52
CA ILE A 111 6.55 -12.69 -15.93
C ILE A 111 6.47 -12.77 -17.45
N ASP A 112 5.73 -11.86 -18.09
CA ASP A 112 5.56 -11.85 -19.54
C ASP A 112 6.89 -11.58 -20.26
N ALA A 113 7.68 -10.62 -19.78
CA ALA A 113 9.01 -10.33 -20.31
C ALA A 113 9.99 -11.50 -20.11
N PHE A 114 9.92 -12.22 -18.98
CA PHE A 114 10.74 -13.42 -18.75
C PHE A 114 10.41 -14.54 -19.74
N LEU A 115 9.11 -14.74 -20.04
CA LEU A 115 8.66 -15.80 -20.93
C LEU A 115 8.94 -15.53 -22.41
N HIS A 116 8.92 -14.25 -22.83
CA HIS A 116 8.96 -13.90 -24.25
C HIS A 116 10.20 -13.11 -24.69
N ASP A 117 10.82 -12.34 -23.80
CA ASP A 117 11.83 -11.33 -24.18
C ASP A 117 13.18 -11.50 -23.43
N GLY A 118 13.31 -12.53 -22.59
CA GLY A 118 14.53 -12.78 -21.81
C GLY A 118 14.69 -11.89 -20.58
N GLY A 119 13.58 -11.41 -20.00
CA GLY A 119 13.58 -10.65 -18.74
C GLY A 119 14.15 -11.41 -17.55
N ALA A 120 14.43 -10.72 -16.44
CA ALA A 120 15.01 -11.34 -15.24
C ALA A 120 13.96 -11.95 -14.30
N ALA A 121 14.06 -13.25 -14.01
CA ALA A 121 13.17 -13.94 -13.06
C ALA A 121 13.28 -13.42 -11.62
N THR A 122 14.41 -12.80 -11.25
CA THR A 122 14.61 -12.22 -9.92
C THR A 122 13.63 -11.08 -9.64
N ALA A 123 13.24 -10.32 -10.67
CA ALA A 123 12.23 -9.26 -10.56
C ALA A 123 10.85 -9.83 -10.18
N ILE A 124 10.49 -10.99 -10.72
CA ILE A 124 9.23 -11.68 -10.40
C ILE A 124 9.17 -12.00 -8.90
N ILE A 125 10.27 -12.49 -8.33
CA ILE A 125 10.34 -12.81 -6.89
C ILE A 125 10.30 -11.54 -6.04
N ALA A 126 11.04 -10.50 -6.44
CA ALA A 126 11.08 -9.23 -5.72
C ALA A 126 9.70 -8.56 -5.68
N TYR A 127 9.07 -8.34 -6.83
CA TYR A 127 7.77 -7.67 -6.93
C TYR A 127 6.62 -8.58 -6.49
N GLY A 128 6.72 -9.89 -6.69
CA GLY A 128 5.78 -10.87 -6.14
C GLY A 128 5.75 -10.85 -4.61
N THR A 129 6.88 -10.56 -3.96
CA THR A 129 6.92 -10.38 -2.50
C THR A 129 6.09 -9.16 -2.07
N PHE A 130 6.08 -8.08 -2.85
CA PHE A 130 5.21 -6.93 -2.58
C PHE A 130 3.73 -7.28 -2.69
N CYS A 131 3.33 -8.14 -3.63
CA CYS A 131 1.97 -8.66 -3.69
C CYS A 131 1.59 -9.41 -2.42
N VAL A 132 2.48 -10.27 -1.90
CA VAL A 132 2.26 -11.01 -0.66
C VAL A 132 2.10 -10.05 0.53
N LEU A 133 2.95 -9.02 0.63
CA LEU A 133 2.87 -8.01 1.68
C LEU A 133 1.55 -7.23 1.61
N GLU A 134 1.11 -6.84 0.42
CA GLU A 134 -0.17 -6.15 0.27
C GLU A 134 -1.37 -7.03 0.59
N LEU A 135 -1.33 -8.30 0.18
CA LEU A 135 -2.37 -9.26 0.53
C LEU A 135 -2.47 -9.45 2.05
N ALA A 136 -1.34 -9.52 2.75
CA ALA A 136 -1.30 -9.56 4.21
C ALA A 136 -1.92 -8.28 4.81
N ASN A 137 -1.61 -7.10 4.28
CA ASN A 137 -2.19 -5.83 4.73
C ASN A 137 -3.71 -5.78 4.53
N VAL A 138 -4.21 -6.28 3.39
CA VAL A 138 -5.65 -6.42 3.11
C VAL A 138 -6.30 -7.33 4.15
N TYR A 139 -5.71 -8.50 4.42
CA TYR A 139 -6.23 -9.45 5.40
C TYR A 139 -6.29 -8.86 6.82
N THR A 140 -5.22 -8.17 7.25
CA THR A 140 -5.18 -7.50 8.55
C THR A 140 -6.26 -6.41 8.64
N SER A 141 -6.41 -5.59 7.60
CA SER A 141 -7.42 -4.53 7.57
C SER A 141 -8.84 -5.08 7.56
N ALA A 142 -9.11 -6.17 6.83
CA ALA A 142 -10.40 -6.85 6.82
C ALA A 142 -10.74 -7.46 8.21
N SER A 143 -9.74 -8.02 8.88
CA SER A 143 -9.88 -8.56 10.24
C SER A 143 -10.22 -7.45 11.26
N ASP A 144 -9.59 -6.28 11.13
CA ASP A 144 -9.89 -5.09 11.94
C ASP A 144 -11.36 -4.66 11.78
N ILE A 145 -11.85 -4.60 10.53
CA ILE A 145 -13.26 -4.29 10.20
C ILE A 145 -14.21 -5.31 10.84
N GLY A 146 -13.93 -6.60 10.67
CA GLY A 146 -14.75 -7.66 11.25
C GLY A 146 -14.81 -7.62 12.78
N GLY A 147 -13.69 -7.28 13.44
CA GLY A 147 -13.63 -7.08 14.88
C GLY A 147 -14.44 -5.88 15.37
N GLU A 148 -14.47 -4.79 14.61
CA GLU A 148 -15.30 -3.62 14.90
C GLU A 148 -16.80 -3.94 14.79
N VAL A 149 -17.23 -4.61 13.71
CA VAL A 149 -18.63 -5.03 13.52
C VAL A 149 -19.10 -5.90 14.69
N LYS A 150 -18.29 -6.88 15.11
CA LYS A 150 -18.60 -7.74 16.26
C LYS A 150 -18.71 -6.96 17.59
N ARG A 151 -17.92 -5.91 17.78
CA ARG A 151 -18.02 -5.04 18.98
C ARG A 151 -19.31 -4.22 18.98
N LEU A 152 -19.73 -3.73 17.82
CA LEU A 152 -20.96 -2.96 17.68
C LEU A 152 -22.20 -3.81 17.92
N THR A 153 -22.21 -5.07 17.44
CA THR A 153 -23.34 -5.99 17.67
C THR A 153 -23.42 -6.52 19.10
N ARG A 154 -22.31 -6.57 19.84
CA ARG A 154 -22.25 -7.03 21.23
C ARG A 154 -22.51 -5.96 22.29
N ARG A 155 -22.56 -4.67 21.95
CA ARG A 155 -22.90 -3.63 22.94
C ARG A 155 -24.39 -3.74 23.29
N PRO A 156 -24.77 -4.07 24.54
CA PRO A 156 -26.17 -4.00 24.94
C PRO A 156 -26.64 -2.56 24.75
N LYS A 157 -27.87 -2.37 24.27
CA LYS A 157 -28.56 -1.07 24.35
C LYS A 157 -28.48 -0.63 25.81
N ARG A 158 -27.60 0.32 26.13
CA ARG A 158 -27.72 1.04 27.40
C ARG A 158 -29.07 1.72 27.33
N GLU A 159 -29.89 1.38 28.31
CA GLU A 159 -31.25 1.84 28.51
C GLU A 159 -31.36 3.33 28.20
N SER A 160 -32.13 3.65 27.15
CA SER A 160 -32.77 4.96 27.03
C SER A 160 -33.89 5.01 28.06
N GLY A 161 -33.50 5.04 29.33
CA GLY A 161 -34.35 5.35 30.47
C GLY A 161 -33.96 6.74 30.94
N LEU A 162 -34.71 7.73 30.45
CA LEU A 162 -35.16 8.99 31.04
C LEU A 162 -35.50 9.98 29.93
#